data_AF-A0AAD1D2I2-F1
#
_entry.id   AF-A0AAD1D2I2-F1
#
_cell.length_a   1.000
_cell.length_b   1.000
_cell.length_c   1.000
_cell.angle_alpha   90.00
_cell.angle_beta   90.00
_cell.angle_gamma   90.00
#
_symmetry.space_group_name_H-M   'P 1'
#
loop_
_entity.id
_entity.type
_entity.pdbx_description
1 polymer ?
#
loop_
_entity_poly.entity_id
_entity_poly.type
_entity_poly.pdbx_seq_one_letter_code
_entity_poly.pdbx_strand_id
1 'polypeptide(L)' 'MGPNLSGVVGRKAGTGEFNYSPAMKDSGIVWTSEKLDAFLLKPAATVKGTRMAFAGLPQPNDRANVIAYLATRK' A
#
# COMPACT_ATOMS: atom_id res chain seq x y z
N MET A 1 12.46 2.51 -5.52
CA MET A 1 12.12 3.74 -4.79
C MET A 1 10.61 3.92 -4.76
N GLY A 2 10.04 4.49 -3.70
CA GLY A 2 8.60 4.63 -3.51
C GLY A 2 8.22 5.99 -2.91
N PRO A 3 6.91 6.29 -2.81
CA PRO A 3 6.40 7.54 -2.23
C PRO A 3 6.58 7.61 -0.71
N ASN A 4 6.39 8.80 -0.14
CA ASN A 4 6.20 8.97 1.29
C ASN A 4 4.90 8.27 1.77
N LEU A 5 4.99 7.53 2.88
CA LEU A 5 3.90 6.76 3.48
C LEU A 5 3.26 7.43 4.71
N SER A 6 3.73 8.60 5.14
CA SER A 6 3.04 9.42 6.14
C SER A 6 1.61 9.73 5.68
N GLY A 7 0.65 9.52 6.58
CA GLY A 7 -0.78 9.68 6.32
C GLY A 7 -1.33 8.75 5.24
N VAL A 8 -0.69 7.60 4.98
CA VAL A 8 -1.16 6.67 3.94
C VAL A 8 -2.47 5.98 4.32
N VAL A 9 -2.70 5.71 5.61
CA VAL A 9 -3.92 5.04 6.08
C VAL A 9 -5.12 5.95 5.86
N GLY A 10 -6.10 5.48 5.09
CA GLY A 10 -7.29 6.22 4.66
C GLY A 10 -7.08 7.08 3.40
N ARG A 11 -5.85 7.19 2.87
CA ARG A 11 -5.57 7.94 1.64
C ARG A 11 -5.99 7.15 0.41
N LYS A 12 -6.44 7.86 -0.63
CA LYS A 12 -6.66 7.25 -1.96
C LYS A 12 -5.32 6.79 -2.56
N ALA A 13 -5.31 5.62 -3.18
CA ALA A 13 -4.12 5.07 -3.81
C ALA A 13 -3.70 5.93 -5.02
N GLY A 14 -2.39 6.08 -5.21
CA GLY A 14 -1.83 6.77 -6.38
C GLY A 14 -1.98 8.29 -6.42
N THR A 15 -2.40 8.96 -5.33
CA THR A 15 -2.65 10.41 -5.31
C THR A 15 -1.55 11.26 -4.67
N GLY A 16 -0.43 10.68 -4.24
CA GLY A 16 0.69 11.44 -3.69
C GLY A 16 1.58 12.08 -4.76
N GLU A 17 2.53 12.91 -4.34
CA GLU A 17 3.56 13.49 -5.20
C GLU A 17 4.64 12.45 -5.55
N PHE A 18 4.26 11.48 -6.38
CA PHE A 18 5.16 10.42 -6.86
C PHE A 18 4.71 9.94 -8.25
N ASN A 19 5.66 9.48 -9.06
CA ASN A 19 5.35 8.90 -10.36
C ASN A 19 4.86 7.44 -10.21
N TYR A 20 3.59 7.28 -9.83
CA TYR A 20 2.92 5.98 -9.69
C TYR A 20 2.69 5.28 -11.04
N SER A 21 2.60 3.94 -11.01
CA SER A 21 2.16 3.18 -12.18
C SER A 21 0.72 3.54 -12.57
N PRO A 22 0.36 3.44 -13.87
CA PRO A 22 -1.03 3.64 -14.30
C PRO A 22 -2.00 2.77 -13.48
N ALA A 23 -1.66 1.49 -13.31
CA ALA A 23 -2.43 0.55 -12.51
C ALA A 23 -2.71 1.02 -11.07
N MET A 24 -1.76 1.71 -10.42
CA MET A 24 -1.96 2.21 -9.05
C MET A 24 -2.85 3.45 -9.04
N LYS A 25 -2.69 4.36 -10.01
CA LYS A 25 -3.53 5.55 -10.17
C LYS A 25 -4.99 5.16 -10.45
N ASP A 26 -5.18 4.15 -11.29
CA ASP A 26 -6.49 3.69 -11.74
C ASP A 26 -7.12 2.63 -10.82
N SER A 27 -6.41 2.20 -9.77
CA SER A 27 -6.86 1.12 -8.89
C SER A 27 -8.18 1.40 -8.17
N GLY A 28 -8.54 2.67 -7.97
CA GLY A 28 -9.72 3.08 -7.19
C GLY A 28 -9.63 2.74 -5.69
N ILE A 29 -8.50 2.21 -5.21
CA ILE A 29 -8.34 1.76 -3.83
C ILE A 29 -8.25 2.97 -2.89
N VAL A 30 -8.88 2.83 -1.73
CA VAL A 30 -8.58 3.62 -0.53
C VAL A 30 -7.81 2.72 0.42
N TRP A 31 -6.71 3.22 0.99
CA TRP A 31 -5.83 2.45 1.86
C TRP A 31 -6.43 2.25 3.26
N THR A 32 -7.49 1.45 3.35
CA THR A 32 -7.99 0.91 4.62
C THR A 32 -7.01 -0.12 5.16
N SER A 33 -7.11 -0.46 6.46
CA SER A 33 -6.30 -1.50 7.08
C SER A 33 -6.41 -2.83 6.33
N GLU A 34 -7.60 -3.21 5.88
CA GLU A 34 -7.82 -4.46 5.13
C GLU A 34 -7.15 -4.43 3.75
N LYS A 35 -7.23 -3.29 3.05
CA LYS A 35 -6.59 -3.14 1.73
C LYS A 35 -5.08 -3.08 1.85
N LEU A 36 -4.56 -2.46 2.90
CA LEU A 36 -3.14 -2.49 3.22
C LEU A 36 -2.68 -3.90 3.58
N ASP A 37 -3.46 -4.68 4.33
CA ASP A 37 -3.14 -6.07 4.64
C ASP A 37 -3.01 -6.93 3.37
N ALA A 38 -4.02 -6.88 2.50
CA ALA A 38 -3.99 -7.60 1.23
C ALA A 38 -2.83 -7.16 0.33
N PHE A 39 -2.58 -5.86 0.25
CA PHE A 39 -1.50 -5.30 -0.55
C PHE A 39 -0.12 -5.69 0.01
N LEU A 40 0.07 -5.63 1.33
CA LEU A 40 1.31 -6.05 1.97
C LEU A 40 1.53 -7.56 1.87
N LEU A 41 0.47 -8.37 1.82
CA LEU A 41 0.60 -9.81 1.60
C LEU A 41 1.13 -10.11 0.19
N LYS A 42 0.56 -9.47 -0.84
CA LYS A 42 0.97 -9.68 -2.23
C LYS A 42 0.64 -8.47 -3.11
N PRO A 43 1.56 -7.50 -3.27
CA PRO A 43 1.30 -6.26 -3.99
C PRO A 43 0.89 -6.47 -5.45
N ALA A 44 1.61 -7.36 -6.15
CA ALA A 44 1.39 -7.65 -7.56
C ALA A 44 0.04 -8.37 -7.84
N ALA A 45 -0.51 -9.06 -6.84
CA ALA A 45 -1.83 -9.67 -6.94
C ALA A 45 -2.95 -8.67 -6.63
N THR A 46 -2.71 -7.75 -5.69
CA THR A 46 -3.70 -6.74 -5.28
C THR A 46 -3.82 -5.61 -6.30
N VAL A 47 -2.70 -5.16 -6.86
CA VAL A 47 -2.67 -4.14 -7.94
C VAL A 47 -1.81 -4.68 -9.08
N LYS A 48 -2.46 -5.35 -10.03
CA LYS A 48 -1.79 -5.92 -11.21
C LYS A 48 -1.16 -4.80 -12.05
N GLY A 49 0.15 -4.86 -12.27
CA GLY A 49 0.90 -3.79 -12.94
C GLY A 49 1.40 -2.68 -12.01
N THR A 50 1.35 -2.89 -10.68
CA THR A 50 2.10 -2.06 -9.73
C THR A 50 3.59 -2.12 -10.03
N ARG A 51 4.27 -0.97 -9.94
CA ARG A 51 5.73 -0.87 -10.05
C ARG A 51 6.46 -1.13 -8.72
N MET A 52 5.73 -1.51 -7.67
CA MET A 52 6.31 -1.86 -6.38
C MET A 52 6.97 -3.24 -6.44
N ALA A 53 8.30 -3.27 -6.45
CA ALA A 53 9.09 -4.49 -6.39
C ALA A 53 9.20 -5.00 -4.95
N PHE A 54 8.08 -5.47 -4.39
CA PHE A 54 8.02 -6.07 -3.06
C PHE A 54 7.32 -7.43 -3.13
N ALA A 55 7.95 -8.46 -2.58
CA ALA A 55 7.44 -9.84 -2.63
C ALA A 55 6.18 -10.03 -1.77
N GLY A 56 6.09 -9.31 -0.66
CA GLY A 56 5.02 -9.42 0.32
C GLY A 56 5.52 -9.78 1.72
N LEU A 57 4.64 -9.64 2.72
CA LEU A 57 4.81 -10.05 4.10
C LEU A 57 3.86 -11.23 4.39
N PRO A 58 4.34 -12.48 4.37
CA PRO A 58 3.48 -13.64 4.55
C PRO A 58 2.91 -13.73 5.97
N GLN A 59 3.67 -13.26 6.97
CA GLN A 59 3.27 -13.33 8.37
C GLN A 59 2.18 -12.29 8.67
N PRO A 60 1.00 -12.70 9.16
CA PRO A 60 -0.10 -11.78 9.44
C PRO A 60 0.24 -10.78 10.55
N ASN A 61 0.98 -11.21 11.57
CA ASN A 61 1.40 -10.34 12.66
C ASN A 61 2.33 -9.23 12.17
N ASP A 62 3.24 -9.51 11.24
CA ASP A 62 4.12 -8.50 10.68
C ASP A 62 3.34 -7.45 9.89
N ARG A 63 2.34 -7.88 9.11
CA ARG A 63 1.45 -6.94 8.38
C ARG A 63 0.66 -6.07 9.35
N ALA A 64 0.05 -6.68 10.38
CA ALA A 64 -0.70 -5.95 11.40
C ALA A 64 0.18 -4.91 12.10
N ASN A 65 1.41 -5.26 12.48
CA ASN A 65 2.36 -4.35 13.11
C ASN A 65 2.76 -3.19 12.18
N VAL A 66 3.03 -3.47 10.91
CA VAL A 66 3.33 -2.44 9.92
C VAL A 66 2.15 -1.49 9.73
N ILE A 67 0.93 -2.02 9.62
CA ILE A 67 -0.29 -1.21 9.47
C ILE A 67 -0.51 -0.34 10.70
N ALA A 68 -0.36 -0.91 11.90
CA ALA A 68 -0.48 -0.17 13.15
C ALA A 68 0.56 0.97 13.21
N TYR A 69 1.81 0.69 12.86
CA TYR A 69 2.84 1.71 12.78
C TYR A 69 2.50 2.82 11.77
N LEU A 70 2.07 2.46 10.55
CA LEU A 70 1.66 3.44 9.54
C LEU A 70 0.47 4.29 10.00
N ALA A 71 -0.45 3.74 10.77
CA ALA A 71 -1.58 4.49 11.33
C ALA A 71 -1.16 5.56 12.35
N THR A 72 -0.02 5.36 13.03
CA THR A 72 0.55 6.37 13.96
C THR A 72 1.29 7.50 13.23
N ARG A 73 1.70 7.29 11.99
CA ARG A 73 2.47 8.26 11.20
C ARG A 73 1.54 9.07 10.31
N LYS A 74 1.10 10.23 10.80
CA LYS A 74 0.32 11.22 10.05
C LYS A 74 1.23 12.28 9.45
#